data_AF-A0AA37MPM0-F1
#
_entry.id   AF-A0AA37MPM0-F1
#
_cell.length_a   1.000
_cell.length_b   1.000
_cell.length_c   1.000
_cell.angle_alpha   90.00
_cell.angle_beta   90.00
_cell.angle_gamma   90.00
#
_symmetry.space_group_name_H-M   'P 1'
#
loop_
_entity.id
_entity.type
_entity.pdbx_description
1 polymer ?
#
loop_
_entity_poly.entity_id
_entity_poly.type
_entity_poly.pdbx_seq_one_letter_code
_entity_poly.pdbx_strand_id
1 'polypeptide(L)'
;MENPVDTDARRGFELGLSAELLTLAVVEGEWLDPAEKLKVYKESAMLLSDICTLTSQFNKTDRLFSEELRSLGLKLMSLIYVANHQRRESVAQMRQALEVLTYQRMLCRICVHQRVMSKKHYAQIAPRYDTIGRMLSGWIRVTEKEQKDK
;
A
#
# COMPACT_ATOMS: atom_id res chain seq x y z
N MET A 1 21.44 -22.65 12.67
CA MET A 1 20.92 -21.33 12.26
C MET A 1 21.68 -20.94 11.01
N GLU A 2 21.07 -21.10 9.84
CA GLU A 2 21.67 -20.62 8.59
C GLU A 2 21.51 -19.10 8.51
N ASN A 3 22.57 -18.44 8.07
CA ASN A 3 22.68 -16.99 7.95
C ASN A 3 21.82 -16.54 6.76
N PRO A 4 20.91 -15.55 6.88
CA PRO A 4 19.99 -15.16 5.81
C PRO A 4 20.70 -14.67 4.53
N VAL A 5 21.98 -14.30 4.63
CA VAL A 5 22.85 -13.92 3.51
C VAL A 5 23.19 -15.10 2.58
N ASP A 6 23.27 -16.32 3.13
CA ASP A 6 23.69 -17.51 2.39
C ASP A 6 22.53 -18.12 1.57
N THR A 7 21.30 -17.90 2.03
CA THR A 7 20.08 -18.34 1.34
C THR A 7 19.80 -17.50 0.09
N ASP A 8 20.14 -16.20 0.12
CA ASP A 8 19.87 -15.26 -0.97
C ASP A 8 20.96 -15.26 -2.06
N ALA A 9 22.21 -15.58 -1.71
CA ALA A 9 23.26 -15.83 -2.69
C ALA A 9 22.93 -17.03 -3.59
N ARG A 10 22.28 -18.06 -3.05
CA ARG A 10 21.84 -19.25 -3.80
C ARG A 10 20.68 -18.94 -4.77
N ARG A 11 19.73 -18.09 -4.38
CA ARG A 11 18.62 -17.67 -5.27
C ARG A 11 19.05 -16.78 -6.43
N GLY A 12 20.05 -15.93 -6.23
CA GLY A 12 20.63 -15.11 -7.31
C GLY A 12 21.32 -15.96 -8.39
N PHE A 13 21.94 -17.07 -7.97
CA PHE A 13 22.58 -18.03 -8.88
C PHE A 13 21.56 -18.83 -9.71
N GLU A 14 20.39 -19.16 -9.14
CA GLU A 14 19.29 -19.84 -9.85
C GLU A 14 18.63 -18.99 -10.95
N LEU A 15 18.81 -17.66 -10.91
CA LEU A 15 18.30 -16.72 -11.92
C LEU A 15 19.36 -16.25 -12.94
N GLY A 16 20.57 -16.83 -12.91
CA GLY A 16 21.62 -16.58 -13.91
C GLY A 16 22.22 -15.17 -13.90
N LEU A 17 22.06 -14.41 -12.81
CA LEU A 17 22.64 -13.08 -12.69
C LEU A 17 24.06 -13.16 -12.12
N SER A 18 25.03 -12.60 -12.85
CA SER A 18 26.44 -12.51 -12.43
C SER A 18 26.57 -11.76 -11.09
N ALA A 19 27.46 -12.23 -10.22
CA ALA A 19 27.73 -11.63 -8.91
C ALA A 19 28.09 -10.12 -8.97
N GLU A 20 28.60 -9.65 -10.12
CA GLU A 20 28.90 -8.24 -10.35
C GLU A 20 27.64 -7.35 -10.44
N LEU A 21 26.53 -7.87 -10.99
CA LEU A 21 25.25 -7.15 -11.06
C LEU A 21 24.54 -7.06 -9.70
N LEU A 22 24.67 -8.09 -8.87
CA LEU A 22 24.18 -8.05 -7.49
C LEU A 22 24.96 -7.03 -6.66
N THR A 23 26.26 -6.89 -6.91
CA THR A 23 27.10 -5.92 -6.19
C THR A 23 26.79 -4.47 -6.60
N LEU A 24 26.47 -4.22 -7.88
CA LEU A 24 26.02 -2.91 -8.35
C LEU A 24 24.67 -2.49 -7.76
N ALA A 25 23.72 -3.41 -7.63
CA ALA A 25 22.42 -3.11 -7.02
C ALA A 25 22.54 -2.73 -5.53
N VAL A 26 23.47 -3.34 -4.78
CA VAL A 26 23.73 -3.01 -3.36
C VAL A 26 24.36 -1.63 -3.17
N VAL A 27 25.15 -1.15 -4.13
CA VAL A 27 25.95 0.08 -3.96
C VAL A 27 25.19 1.36 -4.32
N GLU A 28 24.14 1.33 -5.16
CA GLU A 28 23.43 2.54 -5.60
C GLU A 28 22.11 2.87 -4.86
N GLY A 29 21.75 2.15 -3.79
CA GLY A 29 20.51 2.44 -3.05
C GLY A 29 19.22 2.25 -3.89
N GLU A 30 19.32 1.53 -5.00
CA GLU A 30 18.23 1.22 -5.94
C GLU A 30 17.42 -0.02 -5.56
N TRP A 31 17.34 -0.37 -4.27
CA TRP A 31 16.43 -1.41 -3.78
C TRP A 31 15.00 -0.91 -3.55
N LEU A 32 14.70 0.34 -3.91
CA LEU A 32 13.33 0.82 -3.87
C LEU A 32 12.62 0.38 -5.15
N ASP A 33 11.64 -0.51 -4.99
CA ASP A 33 10.75 -0.94 -6.07
C ASP A 33 10.20 0.31 -6.80
N PRO A 34 10.03 0.32 -8.14
CA PRO A 34 9.45 1.45 -8.85
C PRO A 34 8.12 1.94 -8.25
N ALA A 35 7.33 1.05 -7.64
CA ALA A 35 6.13 1.39 -6.89
C ALA A 35 6.43 2.21 -5.62
N GLU A 36 7.55 1.97 -4.94
CA GLU A 36 7.98 2.73 -3.77
C GLU A 36 8.43 4.15 -4.12
N LYS A 37 8.76 4.41 -5.40
CA LYS A 37 8.96 5.78 -5.92
C LYS A 37 7.64 6.51 -6.16
N LEU A 38 6.50 5.79 -6.25
CA LEU A 38 5.20 6.36 -6.57
C LEU A 38 4.56 7.05 -5.35
N LYS A 39 4.23 8.34 -5.50
CA LYS A 39 3.75 9.17 -4.38
C LYS A 39 2.51 8.60 -3.70
N VAL A 40 1.58 8.01 -4.46
CA VAL A 40 0.36 7.40 -3.89
C VAL A 40 0.66 6.15 -3.07
N TYR A 41 1.70 5.40 -3.41
CA TYR A 41 2.14 4.23 -2.66
C TYR A 41 2.73 4.67 -1.32
N LYS A 42 3.60 5.70 -1.31
CA LYS A 42 4.13 6.30 -0.08
C LYS A 42 3.04 6.78 0.86
N GLU A 43 2.07 7.53 0.36
CA GLU A 43 0.94 8.00 1.18
C GLU A 43 0.09 6.83 1.70
N SER A 44 -0.09 5.77 0.90
CA SER A 44 -0.84 4.56 1.33
C SER A 44 -0.07 3.76 2.39
N ALA A 45 1.25 3.70 2.31
CA ALA A 45 2.10 3.07 3.32
C ALA A 45 2.04 3.84 4.65
N MET A 46 2.05 5.18 4.59
CA MET A 46 1.84 6.00 5.77
C MET A 46 0.45 5.80 6.37
N LEU A 47 -0.59 5.65 5.54
CA LEU A 47 -1.93 5.32 6.02
C LEU A 47 -1.96 3.97 6.75
N LEU A 48 -1.30 2.95 6.18
CA LEU A 48 -1.19 1.65 6.83
C LEU A 48 -0.46 1.75 8.18
N SER A 49 0.63 2.52 8.26
CA SER A 49 1.34 2.77 9.52
C SER A 49 0.45 3.47 10.56
N ASP A 50 -0.30 4.49 10.15
CA ASP A 50 -1.26 5.20 11.00
C ASP A 50 -2.35 4.23 11.52
N ILE A 51 -2.86 3.36 10.65
CA ILE A 51 -3.86 2.34 11.00
C ILE A 51 -3.27 1.29 11.95
N CYS A 52 -2.06 0.80 11.72
CA CYS A 52 -1.40 -0.16 12.61
C CYS A 52 -1.20 0.42 14.01
N THR A 53 -0.71 1.66 14.09
CA THR A 53 -0.55 2.39 15.36
C THR A 53 -1.89 2.55 16.07
N LEU A 54 -2.92 3.00 15.36
CA LEU A 54 -4.24 3.24 15.94
C LEU A 54 -4.88 1.95 16.44
N THR A 55 -4.85 0.90 15.64
CA THR A 55 -5.46 -0.39 15.95
C THR A 55 -4.70 -1.17 17.02
N SER A 56 -3.45 -0.82 17.32
CA SER A 56 -2.70 -1.39 18.46
C SER A 56 -3.33 -1.05 19.81
N GLN A 57 -4.12 0.03 19.86
CA GLN A 57 -4.80 0.52 21.06
C GLN A 57 -6.20 -0.07 21.24
N PHE A 58 -6.65 -0.92 20.32
CA PHE A 58 -8.00 -1.51 20.37
C PHE A 58 -8.06 -2.63 21.41
N ASN A 59 -9.23 -2.80 22.04
CA ASN A 59 -9.45 -3.89 22.98
C ASN A 59 -9.50 -5.24 22.25
N LYS A 60 -9.28 -6.34 22.99
CA LYS A 60 -9.40 -7.70 22.45
C LYS A 60 -10.78 -7.99 21.85
N THR A 61 -11.84 -7.39 22.40
CA THR A 61 -13.22 -7.50 21.90
C THR A 61 -13.40 -6.86 20.52
N ASP A 62 -12.54 -5.90 20.17
CA ASP A 62 -12.59 -5.14 18.92
C ASP A 62 -11.58 -5.67 17.88
N ARG A 63 -11.02 -6.86 18.13
CA ARG A 63 -10.00 -7.49 17.30
C ARG A 63 -10.42 -7.59 15.83
N LEU A 64 -11.68 -7.92 15.57
CA LEU A 64 -12.21 -8.01 14.20
C LEU A 64 -12.02 -6.69 13.43
N PHE A 65 -12.29 -5.54 14.07
CA PHE A 65 -12.07 -4.23 13.44
C PHE A 65 -10.59 -3.97 13.18
N SER A 66 -9.73 -4.35 14.13
CA SER A 66 -8.28 -4.15 14.00
C SER A 66 -7.69 -4.96 12.83
N GLU A 67 -8.11 -6.22 12.68
CA GLU A 67 -7.62 -7.11 11.63
C GLU A 67 -8.13 -6.67 10.26
N GLU A 68 -9.42 -6.34 10.16
CA GLU A 68 -10.02 -5.89 8.90
C GLU A 68 -9.40 -4.57 8.42
N LEU A 69 -9.22 -3.58 9.31
CA LEU A 69 -8.59 -2.30 8.94
C LEU A 69 -7.16 -2.49 8.41
N ARG A 70 -6.38 -3.38 9.03
CA ARG A 70 -5.00 -3.68 8.58
C ARG A 70 -5.00 -4.44 7.26
N SER A 71 -5.88 -5.44 7.13
CA SER A 71 -6.07 -6.22 5.90
C SER A 71 -6.39 -5.33 4.71
N LEU A 72 -7.33 -4.38 4.86
CA LEU A 72 -7.67 -3.41 3.83
C LEU A 72 -6.50 -2.50 3.46
N GLY A 73 -5.67 -2.10 4.43
CA GLY A 73 -4.48 -1.30 4.16
C GLY A 73 -3.43 -2.08 3.35
N LEU A 74 -3.20 -3.35 3.67
CA LEU A 74 -2.34 -4.23 2.86
C LEU A 74 -2.93 -4.48 1.47
N LYS A 75 -4.25 -4.66 1.36
CA LYS A 75 -4.93 -4.84 0.09
C LYS A 75 -4.78 -3.60 -0.79
N LEU A 76 -4.97 -2.39 -0.23
CA LEU A 76 -4.76 -1.12 -0.94
C LEU A 76 -3.34 -1.04 -1.52
N MET A 77 -2.33 -1.36 -0.71
CA MET A 77 -0.93 -1.39 -1.14
C MET A 77 -0.71 -2.37 -2.29
N SER A 78 -1.27 -3.59 -2.19
CA SER A 78 -1.15 -4.59 -3.24
C SER A 78 -1.78 -4.14 -4.57
N LEU A 79 -2.94 -3.48 -4.53
CA LEU A 79 -3.62 -2.98 -5.72
C LEU A 79 -2.84 -1.86 -6.41
N ILE A 80 -2.26 -0.95 -5.63
CA ILE A 80 -1.42 0.13 -6.15
C ILE A 80 -0.14 -0.45 -6.79
N TYR A 81 0.48 -1.42 -6.14
CA TYR A 81 1.64 -2.12 -6.67
C TYR A 81 1.33 -2.79 -8.02
N VAL A 82 0.24 -3.56 -8.09
CA VAL A 82 -0.18 -4.24 -9.32
C VAL A 82 -0.54 -3.23 -10.40
N ALA A 83 -1.26 -2.15 -10.06
CA ALA A 83 -1.61 -1.09 -11.00
C ALA A 83 -0.38 -0.42 -11.62
N ASN A 84 0.71 -0.28 -10.86
CA ASN A 84 1.96 0.29 -11.34
C ASN A 84 2.68 -0.62 -12.35
N HIS A 85 2.55 -1.94 -12.20
CA HIS A 85 3.27 -2.91 -13.03
C HIS A 85 2.45 -3.40 -14.23
N GLN A 86 1.12 -3.42 -14.13
CA GLN A 86 0.24 -3.98 -15.16
C GLN A 86 -0.47 -2.89 -15.96
N ARG A 87 0.15 -2.44 -17.05
CA ARG A 87 -0.36 -1.33 -17.87
C ARG A 87 -1.81 -1.52 -18.37
N ARG A 88 -2.20 -2.74 -18.77
CA ARG A 88 -3.54 -3.02 -19.33
C ARG A 88 -4.65 -3.00 -18.28
N GLU A 89 -4.40 -3.57 -17.10
CA GLU A 89 -5.40 -3.69 -16.02
C GLU A 89 -5.29 -2.56 -14.99
N SER A 90 -4.30 -1.67 -15.15
CA SER A 90 -3.99 -0.58 -14.22
C SER A 90 -5.22 0.23 -13.78
N VAL A 91 -6.09 0.61 -14.70
CA VAL A 91 -7.32 1.37 -14.40
C VAL A 91 -8.29 0.57 -13.51
N ALA A 92 -8.51 -0.71 -13.79
CA ALA A 92 -9.37 -1.56 -12.98
C ALA A 92 -8.82 -1.73 -11.56
N GLN A 93 -7.51 -1.95 -11.44
CA GLN A 93 -6.82 -2.09 -10.15
C GLN A 93 -6.87 -0.78 -9.34
N MET A 94 -6.69 0.38 -9.99
CA MET A 94 -6.84 1.69 -9.34
C MET A 94 -8.27 1.97 -8.88
N ARG A 95 -9.28 1.55 -9.64
CA ARG A 95 -10.69 1.67 -9.24
C ARG A 95 -10.99 0.79 -8.03
N GLN A 96 -10.50 -0.44 -8.03
CA GLN A 96 -10.61 -1.32 -6.87
C GLN A 96 -9.86 -0.74 -5.64
N ALA A 97 -8.71 -0.09 -5.84
CA ALA A 97 -7.99 0.59 -4.78
C ALA A 97 -8.83 1.74 -4.16
N LEU A 98 -9.57 2.51 -4.97
CA LEU A 98 -10.50 3.52 -4.47
C LEU A 98 -11.66 2.92 -3.67
N GLU A 99 -12.20 1.77 -4.10
CA GLU A 99 -13.25 1.07 -3.36
C GLU A 99 -12.74 0.59 -2.00
N VAL A 100 -11.56 -0.04 -1.95
CA VAL A 100 -10.91 -0.47 -0.70
C VAL A 100 -10.65 0.72 0.23
N LEU A 101 -10.12 1.83 -0.31
CA LEU A 101 -9.87 3.06 0.45
C LEU A 101 -11.16 3.63 1.04
N THR A 102 -12.25 3.61 0.26
CA THR A 102 -13.57 4.09 0.68
C THR A 102 -14.17 3.20 1.78
N TYR A 103 -14.06 1.88 1.61
CA TYR A 103 -14.53 0.91 2.58
C TYR A 103 -13.76 1.00 3.91
N GLN A 104 -12.42 1.09 3.86
CA GLN A 104 -11.59 1.27 5.05
C GLN A 104 -11.94 2.57 5.79
N ARG A 105 -12.16 3.68 5.06
CA ARG A 105 -12.62 4.95 5.64
C ARG A 105 -13.98 4.82 6.33
N MET A 106 -14.93 4.12 5.70
CA MET A 106 -16.24 3.85 6.30
C MET A 106 -16.10 3.02 7.57
N LEU A 107 -15.25 1.99 7.55
CA LEU A 107 -15.00 1.15 8.72
C LEU A 107 -14.39 1.94 9.89
N CYS A 108 -13.50 2.90 9.62
CA CYS A 108 -13.02 3.83 10.65
C CYS A 108 -14.17 4.64 11.27
N ARG A 109 -15.14 5.10 10.47
CA ARG A 109 -16.32 5.83 10.99
C ARG A 109 -17.21 4.93 11.84
N ILE A 110 -17.36 3.65 11.48
CA ILE A 110 -18.06 2.65 12.29
C ILE A 110 -17.32 2.47 13.62
N CYS A 111 -16.00 2.36 13.62
CA CYS A 111 -15.20 2.27 14.85
C CYS A 111 -15.43 3.49 15.76
N VAL A 112 -15.56 4.69 15.19
CA VAL A 112 -15.91 5.90 15.95
C VAL A 112 -17.32 5.81 16.55
N HIS A 113 -18.30 5.38 15.75
CA HIS A 113 -19.68 5.22 16.21
C HIS A 113 -19.80 4.19 17.35
N GLN A 114 -19.09 3.07 17.23
CA GLN A 114 -19.03 1.99 18.22
C GLN A 114 -18.11 2.32 19.41
N ARG A 115 -17.52 3.52 19.46
CA ARG A 115 -16.58 3.97 20.52
C ARG A 115 -15.30 3.13 20.64
N VAL A 116 -14.99 2.33 19.62
CA VAL A 116 -13.70 1.63 19.46
C VAL A 116 -12.57 2.62 19.15
N MET A 117 -12.90 3.70 18.45
CA MET A 117 -11.97 4.77 18.05
C MET A 117 -12.49 6.13 18.51
N SER A 118 -11.60 7.02 18.97
CA SER A 118 -12.00 8.40 19.27
C SER A 118 -12.19 9.23 18.00
N LYS A 119 -13.07 10.23 18.04
CA LYS A 119 -13.22 11.22 16.95
C LYS A 119 -11.91 11.94 16.64
N LYS A 120 -11.08 12.19 17.67
CA LYS A 120 -9.77 12.84 17.52
C LYS A 120 -8.80 11.98 16.71
N HIS A 121 -8.73 10.68 16.99
CA HIS A 121 -7.89 9.77 16.23
C HIS A 121 -8.35 9.66 14.77
N TYR A 122 -9.66 9.60 14.54
CA TYR A 122 -10.18 9.61 13.16
C TYR A 122 -9.82 10.91 12.41
N ALA A 123 -9.95 12.06 13.06
CA ALA A 123 -9.64 13.36 12.46
C ALA A 123 -8.16 13.48 12.05
N GLN A 124 -7.25 12.79 12.72
CA GLN A 124 -5.82 12.76 12.35
C GLN A 124 -5.55 12.01 11.05
N ILE A 125 -6.27 10.91 10.80
CA ILE A 125 -6.05 10.05 9.63
C ILE A 125 -6.96 10.41 8.43
N ALA A 126 -8.10 11.04 8.68
CA ALA A 126 -9.08 11.38 7.63
C ALA A 126 -8.49 12.17 6.43
N PRO A 127 -7.64 13.20 6.64
CA PRO A 127 -7.05 13.95 5.53
C PRO A 127 -6.19 13.09 4.59
N ARG A 128 -5.55 12.04 5.12
CA ARG A 128 -4.71 11.15 4.32
C ARG A 128 -5.55 10.33 3.34
N TYR A 129 -6.73 9.87 3.76
CA TYR A 129 -7.66 9.24 2.84
C TYR A 129 -8.06 10.17 1.68
N ASP A 130 -8.23 11.48 1.93
CA ASP A 130 -8.58 12.44 0.88
C ASP A 130 -7.43 12.67 -0.09
N THR A 131 -6.20 12.74 0.45
CA THR A 131 -4.98 12.83 -0.35
C THR A 131 -4.81 11.63 -1.27
N ILE A 132 -4.90 10.41 -0.74
CA ILE A 132 -4.78 9.18 -1.54
C ILE A 132 -5.91 9.11 -2.58
N GLY A 133 -7.15 9.42 -2.19
CA GLY A 133 -8.29 9.41 -3.11
C GLY A 133 -8.13 10.36 -4.30
N ARG A 134 -7.60 11.57 -4.06
CA ARG A 134 -7.28 12.52 -5.14
C ARG A 134 -6.16 12.01 -6.04
N MET A 135 -5.12 11.41 -5.47
CA MET A 135 -4.00 10.86 -6.24
C MET A 135 -4.45 9.71 -7.14
N LEU A 136 -5.20 8.74 -6.60
CA LEU A 136 -5.76 7.63 -7.39
C LEU A 136 -6.69 8.13 -8.49
N SER A 137 -7.58 9.07 -8.17
CA SER A 137 -8.49 9.64 -9.17
C SER A 137 -7.76 10.39 -10.29
N GLY A 138 -6.71 11.14 -9.93
CA GLY A 138 -5.84 11.81 -10.90
C GLY A 138 -5.12 10.83 -11.80
N TRP A 139 -4.57 9.76 -11.21
CA TRP A 139 -3.85 8.72 -11.95
C TRP A 139 -4.77 7.96 -12.92
N ILE A 140 -5.99 7.62 -12.50
CA ILE A 140 -7.01 7.01 -13.38
C ILE A 140 -7.28 7.91 -14.58
N ARG A 141 -7.56 9.20 -14.37
CA ARG A 141 -7.90 10.15 -15.45
C ARG A 141 -6.78 10.26 -16.49
N VAL A 142 -5.52 10.33 -16.05
CA VAL A 142 -4.37 10.39 -16.94
C VAL A 142 -4.24 9.09 -17.73
N THR A 143 -4.31 7.95 -17.05
CA THR A 143 -4.13 6.62 -17.67
C THR A 143 -5.24 6.31 -18.68
N GLU A 144 -6.49 6.63 -18.37
CA GLU A 144 -7.62 6.45 -19.30
C GLU A 144 -7.48 7.31 -20.54
N LYS A 145 -6.96 8.53 -20.41
CA LYS A 145 -6.68 9.39 -21.56
C LYS A 145 -5.59 8.77 -22.45
N GLU A 146 -4.47 8.33 -21.85
CA GLU A 146 -3.39 7.67 -22.57
C GLU A 146 -3.80 6.37 -23.28
N GLN A 147 -4.80 5.66 -22.75
CA GLN A 147 -5.35 4.45 -23.37
C GLN A 147 -6.32 4.75 -24.52
N LYS A 148 -6.97 5.92 -24.54
CA LYS A 148 -7.86 6.36 -25.63
C LYS A 148 -7.12 7.00 -26.79
N ASP A 149 -5.99 7.66 -26.50
CA ASP A 149 -5.15 8.34 -27.49
C ASP A 149 -4.21 7.35 -28.24
N LYS A 150 -4.40 6.03 -28.05
CA LYS A 150 -3.65 4.92 -28.66
C LYS A 150 -4.54 4.07 -29.54
#